data_AF-B8PUH7-F1
#
_entry.id   AF-B8PUH7-F1
#
_cell.length_a   1.000
_cell.length_b   1.000
_cell.length_c   1.000
_cell.angle_alpha   90.00
_cell.angle_beta   90.00
_cell.angle_gamma   90.00
#
_symmetry.space_group_name_H-M   'P 1'
#
loop_
_entity.id
_entity.type
_entity.pdbx_description
1 polymer ?
#
loop_
_entity_poly.entity_id
_entity_poly.type
_entity_poly.pdbx_seq_one_letter_code
_entity_poly.pdbx_strand_id
1 'polypeptide(L)' 'PVIGLGLWRLEKEELRSAILNAIKLGYRHFDAAAHYKTEIDVGNAMQKQFRVG' A
#
# COMPACT_ATOMS: atom_id res chain seq x y z
N PRO A 1 7.06 3.12 -13.00
CA PRO A 1 6.75 4.51 -12.59
C PRO A 1 7.99 5.16 -11.98
N VAL A 2 8.25 6.45 -12.23
CA VAL A 2 9.44 7.16 -11.71
C VAL A 2 9.33 7.56 -10.24
N ILE A 3 8.10 7.61 -9.71
CA ILE A 3 7.78 7.88 -8.29
C ILE A 3 6.99 6.69 -7.75
N GLY A 4 7.30 6.27 -6.52
CA GLY A 4 6.60 5.21 -5.80
C GLY A 4 6.54 5.47 -4.29
N LEU A 5 5.68 4.74 -3.60
CA LEU A 5 5.53 4.79 -2.15
C LEU A 5 6.23 3.60 -1.50
N GLY A 6 7.22 3.86 -0.63
CA GLY A 6 7.85 2.84 0.21
C GLY A 6 6.98 2.49 1.42
N LEU A 7 6.89 1.19 1.73
CA LEU A 7 6.05 0.68 2.83
C LEU A 7 6.85 0.30 4.09
N TRP A 8 8.15 0.61 4.12
CA TRP A 8 9.02 0.28 5.24
C TRP A 8 8.58 1.01 6.53
N ARG A 9 8.53 0.27 7.64
CA ARG A 9 8.15 0.73 8.99
C ARG A 9 6.71 1.22 9.16
N LEU A 10 5.83 1.01 8.19
CA LEU A 10 4.41 1.27 8.37
C LEU A 10 3.77 0.16 9.20
N GLU A 11 3.09 0.54 10.28
CA GLU A 11 2.27 -0.35 11.07
C GLU A 11 0.92 -0.63 10.39
N LYS A 12 0.20 -1.68 10.80
CA LYS A 12 -0.99 -2.18 10.07
C LYS A 12 -2.06 -1.13 9.79
N GLU A 13 -2.34 -0.25 10.75
CA GLU A 13 -3.37 0.79 10.61
C GLU A 13 -2.91 1.90 9.66
N GLU A 14 -1.67 2.34 9.79
CA GLU A 14 -1.04 3.36 8.94
C GLU A 14 -0.82 2.87 7.51
N LEU A 15 -0.47 1.60 7.34
CA LEU A 15 -0.24 0.96 6.06
C LEU A 15 -1.50 1.02 5.17
N ARG A 16 -2.66 0.68 5.75
CA ARG A 16 -3.92 0.69 5.02
C ARG A 16 -4.31 2.10 4.59
N SER A 17 -4.23 3.07 5.50
CA SER A 17 -4.57 4.46 5.19
C SER A 17 -3.59 5.06 4.17
N ALA A 18 -2.30 4.77 4.29
CA ALA A 18 -1.26 5.18 3.36
C ALA A 18 -1.51 4.65 1.94
N ILE A 19 -1.80 3.35 1.79
CA ILE A 19 -2.08 2.74 0.49
C ILE A 19 -3.33 3.37 -0.15
N LEU A 20 -4.43 3.48 0.60
CA LEU A 20 -5.68 4.04 0.08
C LEU A 20 -5.52 5.50 -0.36
N ASN A 21 -4.84 6.31 0.45
CA ASN A 21 -4.57 7.71 0.11
C ASN A 21 -3.64 7.84 -1.09
N ALA A 22 -2.59 7.03 -1.16
CA ALA A 22 -1.65 7.03 -2.28
C ALA A 22 -2.35 6.68 -3.60
N ILE A 23 -3.24 5.66 -3.60
CA ILE A 23 -4.00 5.31 -4.81
C ILE A 23 -4.88 6.49 -5.26
N LYS A 24 -5.59 7.14 -4.31
CA LYS A 24 -6.40 8.35 -4.58
C LYS A 24 -5.57 9.51 -5.13
N LEU A 25 -4.35 9.69 -4.64
CA LEU A 25 -3.40 10.70 -5.12
C LEU A 25 -2.77 10.35 -6.48
N GLY A 26 -3.02 9.16 -7.02
CA GLY A 26 -2.51 8.75 -8.33
C GLY A 26 -1.26 7.88 -8.30
N TYR A 27 -0.77 7.45 -7.13
CA TYR A 27 0.35 6.51 -7.05
C TYR A 27 -0.02 5.17 -7.69
N ARG A 28 0.94 4.58 -8.40
CA ARG A 28 0.81 3.29 -9.09
C ARG A 28 1.98 2.34 -8.84
N HIS A 29 2.93 2.74 -7.98
CA HIS A 29 4.09 1.94 -7.61
C HIS A 29 4.19 1.93 -6.08
N PHE A 30 4.17 0.73 -5.50
CA PHE A 30 4.30 0.48 -4.08
C PHE A 30 5.49 -0.43 -3.87
N ASP A 31 6.44 -0.01 -3.04
CA ASP A 31 7.64 -0.76 -2.72
C ASP A 31 7.47 -1.50 -1.39
N ALA A 32 7.55 -2.82 -1.46
CA ALA A 32 7.35 -3.74 -0.34
C ALA A 32 8.54 -4.72 -0.27
N ALA A 33 8.74 -5.32 0.90
CA ALA A 33 9.72 -6.39 1.08
C ALA A 33 9.21 -7.44 2.06
N ALA A 34 9.54 -8.72 1.82
CA ALA A 34 9.18 -9.83 2.69
C ALA A 34 9.66 -9.64 4.15
N HIS A 35 10.78 -8.93 4.34
CA HIS A 35 11.30 -8.59 5.67
C HIS A 35 10.33 -7.73 6.49
N TYR A 36 9.48 -6.92 5.84
CA TYR A 36 8.53 -6.06 6.53
C TYR A 36 7.37 -6.86 7.14
N LYS A 37 7.13 -8.09 6.67
CA LYS A 37 6.06 -8.99 7.16
C LYS A 37 4.66 -8.39 7.10
N THR A 38 4.43 -7.41 6.22
CA THR A 38 3.16 -6.69 6.05
C THR A 38 2.42 -7.03 4.75
N GLU A 39 2.94 -7.96 3.94
CA GLU A 39 2.44 -8.27 2.59
C GLU A 39 0.94 -8.65 2.56
N ILE A 40 0.46 -9.38 3.58
CA ILE A 40 -0.96 -9.74 3.73
C ILE A 40 -1.82 -8.47 3.90
N ASP A 41 -1.40 -7.54 4.73
CA ASP A 41 -2.12 -6.29 4.97
C ASP A 41 -2.10 -5.38 3.73
N VAL A 42 -0.98 -5.36 2.98
CA VAL A 42 -0.89 -4.69 1.67
C VAL A 42 -1.91 -5.27 0.69
N GLY A 43 -1.94 -6.60 0.56
CA GLY A 43 -2.86 -7.30 -0.34
C GLY A 43 -4.33 -7.01 -0.01
N ASN A 44 -4.69 -7.04 1.27
CA ASN A 44 -6.03 -6.70 1.73
C ASN A 44 -6.42 -5.24 1.42
N ALA A 45 -5.49 -4.30 1.61
CA ALA A 45 -5.73 -2.89 1.30
C ALA A 45 -5.95 -2.66 -0.21
N MET A 46 -5.11 -3.28 -1.04
CA MET A 46 -5.23 -3.19 -2.50
C MET A 46 -6.52 -3.85 -3.02
N GLN A 47 -6.86 -5.05 -2.54
CA GLN A 47 -8.08 -5.75 -2.93
C GLN A 47 -9.33 -4.93 -2.58
N LYS A 48 -9.35 -4.30 -1.40
CA LYS A 48 -10.45 -3.42 -1.02
C LYS A 48 -10.60 -2.25 -1.99
N GLN A 49 -9.50 -1.63 -2.40
CA GLN A 49 -9.54 -0.51 -3.33
C GLN A 49 -9.99 -0.94 -4.74
N PHE A 50 -9.50 -2.07 -5.25
CA PHE A 50 -9.87 -2.57 -6.57
C PHE A 50 -11.31 -3.10 -6.66
N ARG A 51 -11.96 -3.44 -5.54
CA ARG A 51 -13.39 -3.79 -5.51
C ARG A 51 -14.31 -2.56 -5.44
N VAL A 52 -13.79 -1.41 -5.04
CA VAL A 52 -14.57 -0.17 -4.84
C VAL A 52 -14.47 0.76 -6.05
N GLY A 53 -13.46 0.59 -6.90
CA GLY A 53 -13.38 1.21 -8.22
C GLY A 53 -14.07 0.37 -9.28
#